data_AF-A0A967HXB3-F1
#
_entry.id   AF-A0A967HXB3-F1
#
_cell.length_a   1.000
_cell.length_b   1.000
_cell.length_c   1.000
_cell.angle_alpha   90.00
_cell.angle_beta   90.00
_cell.angle_gamma   90.00
#
_symmetry.space_group_name_H-M   'P 1'
#
loop_
_entity.id
_entity.type
_entity.pdbx_description
1 polymer ?
#
loop_
_entity_poly.entity_id
_entity_poly.type
_entity_poly.pdbx_seq_one_letter_code
_entity_poly.pdbx_strand_id
1 'polypeptide(L)'
;MDLLEKIKSERAQSKKKKPFQRTLFDKVNGVVRKYSLEESFLSKLEVPEDYVAEAKVEFAQLRKKKPIEFPLFSLSAEKEYRLTTAIINKVDNPYLEFAQSPEEIAISKTLFYLNPSLGADQLARYHFETLLLCERAKKEIKDLAKQANHSRMRTGAGSARESLRDENSLQDSLEKRIEQLQSFVEKVEDSQAQ
;
A
#
# COMPACT_ATOMS: atom_id res chain seq x y z
N MET A 1 -35.67 -35.36 -3.20
CA MET A 1 -34.31 -35.25 -3.75
C MET A 1 -33.58 -36.55 -3.45
N ASP A 2 -33.22 -37.30 -4.49
CA ASP A 2 -32.60 -38.62 -4.38
C ASP A 2 -31.13 -38.50 -3.94
N LEU A 3 -30.68 -39.36 -3.03
CA LEU A 3 -29.33 -39.35 -2.44
C LEU A 3 -28.25 -39.48 -3.54
N LEU A 4 -28.56 -40.22 -4.60
CA LEU A 4 -27.72 -40.39 -5.79
C LEU A 4 -27.45 -39.08 -6.52
N GLU A 5 -28.46 -38.21 -6.66
CA GLU A 5 -28.31 -36.92 -7.35
C GLU A 5 -27.47 -35.92 -6.53
N LYS A 6 -27.54 -35.99 -5.20
CA LYS A 6 -26.68 -35.22 -4.31
C LYS A 6 -25.20 -35.65 -4.43
N ILE A 7 -24.94 -36.96 -4.43
CA ILE A 7 -23.57 -37.49 -4.60
C ILE A 7 -23.00 -37.16 -5.99
N LYS A 8 -23.81 -37.22 -7.06
CA LYS A 8 -23.38 -36.85 -8.41
C LYS A 8 -23.04 -35.36 -8.51
N SER A 9 -23.86 -34.49 -7.93
CA SER A 9 -23.62 -33.03 -7.95
C SER A 9 -22.39 -32.63 -7.13
N GLU A 10 -22.16 -33.22 -5.95
CA GLU A 10 -20.94 -33.01 -5.16
C GLU A 10 -19.69 -33.50 -5.89
N ARG A 11 -19.77 -34.66 -6.56
CA ARG A 11 -18.68 -35.16 -7.42
C ARG A 11 -18.43 -34.26 -8.63
N ALA A 12 -19.49 -33.70 -9.24
CA ALA A 12 -19.35 -32.76 -10.34
C ALA A 12 -18.73 -31.44 -9.89
N GLN A 13 -19.08 -30.94 -8.71
CA GLN A 13 -18.47 -29.74 -8.13
C GLN A 13 -17.01 -29.96 -7.73
N SER A 14 -16.67 -31.09 -7.10
CA SER A 14 -15.29 -31.42 -6.73
C SER A 14 -14.39 -31.72 -7.94
N LYS A 15 -14.95 -32.24 -9.04
CA LYS A 15 -14.23 -32.39 -10.32
C LYS A 15 -13.97 -31.07 -11.05
N LYS A 16 -14.64 -29.97 -10.69
CA LYS A 16 -14.28 -28.65 -11.21
C LYS A 16 -12.92 -28.27 -10.64
N LYS A 17 -11.88 -28.43 -11.47
CA LYS A 17 -10.53 -27.99 -11.15
C LYS A 17 -10.58 -26.50 -10.80
N LYS A 18 -10.07 -26.14 -9.63
CA LYS A 18 -9.86 -24.72 -9.30
C LYS A 18 -8.90 -24.12 -10.34
N PRO A 19 -9.12 -22.87 -10.76
CA PRO A 19 -8.17 -22.20 -11.65
C PRO A 19 -6.79 -22.19 -10.98
N PHE A 20 -5.76 -22.49 -11.77
CA PHE A 20 -4.39 -22.49 -11.28
C PHE A 20 -4.02 -21.09 -10.79
N GLN A 21 -3.58 -20.98 -9.53
CA GLN A 21 -3.15 -19.72 -8.95
C GLN A 21 -1.63 -19.63 -9.02
N ARG A 22 -1.14 -18.44 -9.39
CA ARG A 22 0.30 -18.15 -9.45
C ARG A 22 0.86 -18.09 -8.03
N THR A 23 2.03 -18.67 -7.84
CA THR A 23 2.73 -18.63 -6.56
C THR A 23 3.37 -17.27 -6.32
N LEU A 24 3.78 -16.99 -5.07
CA LEU A 24 4.59 -15.81 -4.75
C LEU A 24 5.86 -15.77 -5.61
N PHE A 25 6.51 -16.92 -5.79
CA PHE A 25 7.69 -17.06 -6.64
C PHE A 25 7.40 -16.62 -8.07
N ASP A 26 6.29 -17.06 -8.66
CA ASP A 26 5.95 -16.70 -10.05
C ASP A 26 5.77 -15.18 -10.23
N LYS A 27 5.17 -14.52 -9.24
CA LYS A 27 4.94 -13.07 -9.27
C LYS A 27 6.25 -12.29 -9.11
N VAL A 28 7.06 -12.63 -8.10
CA VAL A 28 8.33 -11.95 -7.84
C VAL A 28 9.31 -12.19 -8.98
N ASN A 29 9.43 -13.42 -9.47
CA ASN A 29 10.27 -13.71 -10.65
C ASN A 29 9.78 -12.96 -11.89
N GLY A 30 8.46 -12.83 -12.05
CA GLY A 30 7.88 -12.01 -13.11
C GLY A 30 8.34 -10.54 -13.05
N VAL A 31 8.42 -9.95 -11.86
CA VAL A 31 8.97 -8.60 -11.67
C VAL A 31 10.48 -8.58 -11.95
N VAL A 32 11.25 -9.53 -11.40
CA VAL A 32 12.70 -9.65 -11.64
C VAL A 32 13.01 -9.66 -13.14
N ARG A 33 12.30 -10.50 -13.89
CA ARG A 33 12.50 -10.64 -15.35
C ARG A 33 12.03 -9.42 -16.11
N LYS A 34 10.83 -8.90 -15.81
CA LYS A 34 10.26 -7.75 -16.50
C LYS A 34 11.13 -6.50 -16.39
N TYR A 35 11.73 -6.29 -15.22
CA TYR A 35 12.56 -5.12 -14.94
C TYR A 35 14.06 -5.40 -15.03
N SER A 36 14.46 -6.61 -15.44
CA SER A 36 15.87 -7.04 -15.52
C SER A 36 16.64 -6.73 -14.23
N LEU A 37 16.06 -7.10 -13.09
CA LEU A 37 16.64 -6.82 -11.79
C LEU A 37 17.95 -7.59 -11.60
N GLU A 38 18.91 -6.92 -10.97
CA GLU A 38 20.22 -7.45 -10.63
C GLU A 38 20.37 -7.64 -9.12
N GLU A 39 21.38 -8.39 -8.68
CA GLU A 39 21.67 -8.61 -7.26
C GLU A 39 21.89 -7.32 -6.47
N SER A 40 22.35 -6.25 -7.13
CA SER A 40 22.48 -4.90 -6.56
C SER A 40 21.17 -4.33 -6.03
N PHE A 41 20.02 -4.81 -6.52
CA PHE A 41 18.70 -4.46 -5.99
C PHE A 41 18.53 -4.88 -4.54
N LEU A 42 19.15 -5.98 -4.09
CA LEU A 42 19.04 -6.45 -2.71
C LEU A 42 19.57 -5.41 -1.70
N SER A 43 20.59 -4.63 -2.07
CA SER A 43 21.14 -3.58 -1.21
C SER A 43 20.13 -2.44 -1.01
N LYS A 44 19.27 -2.16 -2.00
CA LYS A 44 18.21 -1.15 -1.88
C LYS A 44 17.13 -1.55 -0.88
N LEU A 45 16.95 -2.85 -0.66
CA LEU A 45 16.01 -3.39 0.33
C LEU A 45 16.52 -3.34 1.77
N GLU A 46 17.80 -3.00 2.00
CA GLU A 46 18.38 -2.88 3.35
C GLU A 46 18.15 -1.52 3.97
N VAL A 47 18.10 -0.48 3.13
CA VAL A 47 17.84 0.88 3.57
C VAL A 47 16.34 1.01 3.77
N PRO A 48 15.84 1.28 4.98
CA PRO A 48 14.46 1.68 5.17
C PRO A 48 14.25 2.92 4.31
N GLU A 49 13.47 2.82 3.24
CA GLU A 49 13.28 3.93 2.33
C GLU A 49 12.63 5.12 3.07
N ASP A 50 13.43 6.13 3.38
CA ASP A 50 13.00 7.50 3.69
C ASP A 50 12.44 8.22 2.44
N TYR A 51 12.24 7.48 1.34
CA TYR A 51 11.85 7.94 0.00
C TYR A 51 10.63 8.87 -0.04
N VAL A 52 9.82 8.88 1.02
CA VAL A 52 8.58 9.67 1.10
C VAL A 52 8.56 10.61 2.33
N ALA A 53 9.61 10.61 3.17
CA ALA A 53 9.65 11.43 4.38
C ALA A 53 9.85 12.93 4.08
N GLU A 54 10.49 13.27 2.95
CA GLU A 54 10.86 14.65 2.61
C GLU A 54 10.00 15.28 1.51
N ALA A 55 9.23 14.48 0.77
CA ALA A 55 8.29 15.03 -0.18
C ALA A 55 7.15 15.69 0.60
N LYS A 56 7.16 17.03 0.68
CA LYS A 56 5.92 17.81 0.84
C LYS A 56 4.89 17.15 -0.06
N VAL A 57 3.90 16.50 0.54
CA VAL A 57 3.03 15.59 -0.20
C VAL A 57 2.19 16.41 -1.17
N GLU A 58 2.70 16.58 -2.37
CA GLU A 58 1.91 17.00 -3.53
C GLU A 58 1.10 15.76 -3.91
N PHE A 59 -0.12 15.68 -3.38
CA PHE A 59 -1.12 14.63 -3.62
C PHE A 59 -1.65 14.62 -5.07
N ALA A 60 -0.76 14.83 -6.05
CA ALA A 60 -1.19 15.27 -7.36
C ALA A 60 -1.82 14.12 -8.17
N GLN A 61 -1.46 12.85 -7.97
CA GLN A 61 -2.00 11.76 -8.79
C GLN A 61 -2.14 10.42 -8.05
N LEU A 62 -3.36 9.90 -8.02
CA LEU A 62 -3.66 8.51 -7.66
C LEU A 62 -3.04 7.58 -8.69
N ARG A 63 -2.04 6.78 -8.28
CA ARG A 63 -1.48 5.74 -9.13
C ARG A 63 -2.26 4.44 -8.95
N LYS A 64 -2.99 4.06 -9.98
CA LYS A 64 -3.57 2.72 -10.11
C LYS A 64 -2.55 1.77 -10.71
N LYS A 65 -2.64 0.49 -10.32
CA LYS A 65 -1.84 -0.58 -10.90
C LYS A 65 -2.22 -0.79 -12.36
N LYS A 66 -1.22 -1.04 -13.19
CA LYS A 66 -1.44 -1.45 -14.58
C LYS A 66 -1.55 -2.98 -14.59
N PRO A 67 -2.47 -3.57 -15.36
CA PRO A 67 -2.53 -5.02 -15.49
C PRO A 67 -1.16 -5.56 -15.94
N ILE A 68 -0.62 -6.52 -15.19
CA ILE A 68 0.58 -7.26 -15.59
C ILE A 68 0.17 -8.71 -15.78
N GLU A 69 0.44 -9.22 -16.98
CA GLU A 69 0.36 -10.65 -17.23
C GLU A 69 1.64 -11.32 -16.76
N PHE A 70 1.55 -11.99 -15.62
CA PHE A 70 2.62 -12.86 -15.16
C PHE A 70 2.48 -14.23 -15.84
N PRO A 71 3.60 -14.90 -16.19
CA PRO A 71 3.54 -16.27 -16.69
C PRO A 71 2.90 -17.19 -15.65
N LEU A 72 2.21 -18.24 -16.10
CA LEU A 72 1.62 -19.25 -15.19
C LEU A 72 2.71 -20.08 -14.49
N PHE A 73 3.83 -20.30 -15.18
CA PHE A 73 4.99 -21.00 -14.66
C PHE A 73 6.23 -20.17 -14.96
N SER A 74 6.97 -19.84 -13.92
CA SER A 74 8.25 -19.16 -14.05
C SER A 74 9.37 -20.10 -14.43
N LEU A 75 9.73 -20.13 -15.72
CA LEU A 75 11.02 -20.67 -16.17
C LEU A 75 12.07 -19.58 -16.02
N SER A 76 12.84 -19.67 -14.93
CA SER A 76 13.90 -18.71 -14.56
C SER A 76 15.28 -19.31 -14.80
N ALA A 77 16.21 -18.50 -15.29
CA ALA A 77 17.63 -18.83 -15.26
C ALA A 77 18.12 -18.93 -13.81
N GLU A 78 19.25 -19.61 -13.58
CA GLU A 78 19.80 -19.82 -12.23
C GLU A 78 19.98 -18.51 -11.44
N LYS A 79 20.49 -17.46 -12.11
CA LYS A 79 20.67 -16.13 -11.50
C LYS A 79 19.34 -15.50 -11.07
N GLU A 80 18.32 -15.56 -11.93
CA GLU A 80 16.98 -15.03 -11.67
C GLU A 80 16.30 -15.80 -10.53
N TYR A 81 16.48 -17.12 -10.48
CA TYR A 81 15.97 -17.97 -9.39
C TYR A 81 16.59 -17.58 -8.04
N ARG A 82 17.91 -17.46 -7.99
CA ARG A 82 18.64 -17.07 -6.78
C ARG A 82 18.21 -15.68 -6.29
N LEU A 83 18.12 -14.71 -7.20
CA LEU A 83 17.68 -13.36 -6.87
C LEU A 83 16.23 -13.34 -6.37
N THR A 84 15.32 -14.03 -7.06
CA THR A 84 13.90 -14.14 -6.65
C THR A 84 13.78 -14.71 -5.24
N THR A 85 14.49 -15.80 -4.96
CA THR A 85 14.50 -16.44 -3.63
C THR A 85 15.05 -15.50 -2.57
N ALA A 86 16.13 -14.77 -2.88
CA ALA A 86 16.72 -13.79 -1.98
C ALA A 86 15.77 -12.63 -1.67
N ILE A 87 15.05 -12.10 -2.68
CA ILE A 87 14.04 -11.05 -2.49
C ILE A 87 12.93 -11.55 -1.57
N ILE A 88 12.38 -12.74 -1.83
CA ILE A 88 11.29 -13.32 -1.03
C ILE A 88 11.73 -13.45 0.43
N ASN A 89 12.90 -14.04 0.68
CA ASN A 89 13.40 -14.26 2.03
C ASN A 89 13.74 -12.95 2.77
N LYS A 90 14.18 -11.92 2.04
CA LYS A 90 14.59 -10.63 2.64
C LYS A 90 13.41 -9.74 2.99
N VAL A 91 12.40 -9.73 2.12
CA VAL A 91 11.23 -8.86 2.22
C VAL A 91 10.17 -9.48 3.13
N ASP A 92 9.99 -10.80 3.05
CA ASP A 92 9.17 -11.66 3.92
C ASP A 92 7.93 -10.97 4.50
N ASN A 93 7.02 -10.55 3.62
CA ASN A 93 5.74 -9.97 4.04
C ASN A 93 4.59 -10.35 3.09
N PRO A 94 3.34 -10.35 3.59
CA PRO A 94 2.18 -10.75 2.79
C PRO A 94 1.93 -9.84 1.57
N TYR A 95 2.36 -8.57 1.60
CA TYR A 95 2.07 -7.63 0.51
C TYR A 95 2.93 -7.86 -0.71
N LEU A 96 4.04 -8.59 -0.56
CA LEU A 96 4.90 -8.94 -1.68
C LEU A 96 4.15 -9.67 -2.80
N GLU A 97 3.10 -10.42 -2.47
CA GLU A 97 2.29 -11.11 -3.47
C GLU A 97 1.50 -10.17 -4.40
N PHE A 98 1.36 -8.91 -4.05
CA PHE A 98 0.67 -7.92 -4.87
C PHE A 98 1.65 -7.00 -5.59
N ALA A 99 2.95 -7.05 -5.26
CA ALA A 99 3.95 -6.18 -5.87
C ALA A 99 4.08 -6.44 -7.38
N GLN A 100 4.03 -5.35 -8.15
CA GLN A 100 4.04 -5.33 -9.61
C GLN A 100 5.24 -4.59 -10.19
N SER A 101 6.01 -3.90 -9.35
CA SER A 101 7.21 -3.18 -9.74
C SER A 101 8.30 -3.26 -8.65
N PRO A 102 9.56 -2.95 -8.98
CA PRO A 102 10.66 -2.95 -8.02
C PRO A 102 10.44 -1.94 -6.88
N GLU A 103 9.83 -0.79 -7.18
CA GLU A 103 9.48 0.23 -6.19
C GLU A 103 8.48 -0.32 -5.18
N GLU A 104 7.47 -1.08 -5.65
CA GLU A 104 6.51 -1.72 -4.75
C GLU A 104 7.16 -2.78 -3.86
N ILE A 105 8.11 -3.55 -4.38
CA ILE A 105 8.86 -4.51 -3.56
C ILE A 105 9.59 -3.76 -2.44
N ALA A 106 10.25 -2.65 -2.75
CA ALA A 106 11.01 -1.85 -1.77
C ALA A 106 10.11 -1.28 -0.66
N ILE A 107 8.96 -0.70 -1.00
CA ILE A 107 8.07 -0.07 -0.01
C ILE A 107 7.07 -1.03 0.65
N SER A 108 6.92 -2.27 0.16
CA SER A 108 5.94 -3.25 0.66
C SER A 108 6.04 -3.47 2.17
N LYS A 109 7.27 -3.59 2.67
CA LYS A 109 7.56 -3.83 4.09
C LYS A 109 7.17 -2.62 4.95
N THR A 110 7.51 -1.42 4.50
CA THR A 110 7.14 -0.15 5.17
C THR A 110 5.63 0.03 5.20
N LEU A 111 4.94 -0.25 4.09
CA LEU A 111 3.48 -0.20 4.03
C LEU A 111 2.85 -1.20 5.00
N PHE A 112 3.35 -2.43 5.03
CA PHE A 112 2.86 -3.46 5.96
C PHE A 112 3.05 -3.07 7.42
N TYR A 113 4.19 -2.47 7.80
CA TYR A 113 4.38 -1.97 9.17
C TYR A 113 3.41 -0.86 9.57
N LEU A 114 3.02 -0.01 8.62
CA LEU A 114 2.08 1.09 8.89
C LEU A 114 0.64 0.61 8.99
N ASN A 115 0.22 -0.28 8.10
CA ASN A 115 -1.11 -0.87 8.10
C ASN A 115 -1.04 -2.33 7.64
N PRO A 116 -1.01 -3.32 8.56
CA PRO A 116 -1.04 -4.74 8.24
C PRO A 116 -2.41 -5.24 7.74
N SER A 117 -3.46 -4.44 7.90
CA SER A 117 -4.85 -4.83 7.68
C SER A 117 -5.40 -4.40 6.31
N LEU A 118 -4.56 -3.91 5.39
CA LEU A 118 -5.00 -3.60 4.02
C LEU A 118 -5.53 -4.86 3.32
N GLY A 119 -6.68 -4.70 2.67
CA GLY A 119 -7.34 -5.78 1.94
C GLY A 119 -6.63 -6.11 0.63
N ALA A 120 -6.74 -7.36 0.19
CA ALA A 120 -6.20 -7.83 -1.09
C ALA A 120 -6.67 -6.98 -2.29
N ASP A 121 -7.93 -6.51 -2.26
CA ASP A 121 -8.49 -5.66 -3.31
C ASP A 121 -7.77 -4.32 -3.43
N GLN A 122 -7.44 -3.68 -2.30
CA GLN A 122 -6.70 -2.42 -2.28
C GLN A 122 -5.28 -2.61 -2.81
N LEU A 123 -4.61 -3.66 -2.33
CA LEU A 123 -3.26 -4.03 -2.74
C LEU A 123 -3.18 -4.39 -4.23
N ALA A 124 -4.24 -4.95 -4.81
CA ALA A 124 -4.31 -5.27 -6.23
C ALA A 124 -4.67 -4.07 -7.13
N ARG A 125 -5.47 -3.12 -6.64
CA ARG A 125 -5.95 -1.96 -7.41
C ARG A 125 -4.95 -0.80 -7.45
N TYR A 126 -4.31 -0.50 -6.32
CA TYR A 126 -3.49 0.71 -6.16
C TYR A 126 -2.01 0.42 -6.11
N HIS A 127 -1.22 1.36 -6.62
CA HIS A 127 0.22 1.32 -6.44
C HIS A 127 0.55 1.49 -4.95
N PHE A 128 1.54 0.76 -4.45
CA PHE A 128 1.86 0.80 -3.00
C PHE A 128 2.25 2.19 -2.51
N GLU A 129 2.82 3.03 -3.38
CA GLU A 129 3.11 4.43 -3.10
C GLU A 129 1.83 5.21 -2.73
N THR A 130 0.73 4.99 -3.48
CA THR A 130 -0.55 5.65 -3.20
C THR A 130 -1.15 5.19 -1.87
N LEU A 131 -1.05 3.89 -1.56
CA LEU A 131 -1.51 3.34 -0.28
C LEU A 131 -0.66 3.88 0.88
N LEU A 132 0.66 3.95 0.71
CA LEU A 132 1.58 4.50 1.69
C LEU A 132 1.30 5.98 1.98
N LEU A 133 1.04 6.77 0.94
CA LEU A 133 0.63 8.17 1.06
C LEU A 133 -0.71 8.31 1.78
N CYS A 134 -1.67 7.42 1.52
CA CYS A 134 -2.98 7.41 2.19
C CYS A 134 -2.83 7.16 3.69
N GLU A 135 -2.02 6.17 4.09
CA GLU A 135 -1.78 5.88 5.51
C GLU A 135 -1.02 7.01 6.22
N ARG A 136 -0.07 7.65 5.53
CA ARG A 136 0.61 8.85 6.06
C ARG A 136 -0.35 10.02 6.22
N ALA A 137 -1.23 10.26 5.24
CA ALA A 137 -2.25 11.29 5.32
C ALA A 137 -3.19 11.07 6.51
N LYS A 138 -3.64 9.83 6.74
CA LYS A 138 -4.46 9.46 7.91
C LYS A 138 -3.74 9.74 9.23
N LYS A 139 -2.43 9.50 9.30
CA LYS A 139 -1.61 9.79 10.48
C LYS A 139 -1.45 11.30 10.68
N GLU A 140 -1.16 12.04 9.60
CA GLU A 140 -1.02 13.51 9.62
C GLU A 140 -2.32 14.17 10.10
N ILE A 141 -3.49 13.77 9.59
CA ILE A 141 -4.79 14.28 10.07
C ILE A 141 -4.95 14.07 11.58
N LYS A 142 -4.61 12.88 12.10
CA LYS A 142 -4.72 12.56 13.53
C LYS A 142 -3.77 13.43 14.37
N ASP A 143 -2.56 13.67 13.88
CA ASP A 143 -1.57 14.47 14.59
C ASP A 143 -1.94 15.97 14.58
N LEU A 144 -2.43 16.49 13.45
CA LEU A 144 -2.95 17.86 13.35
C LEU A 144 -4.18 18.06 14.26
N ALA A 145 -5.10 17.09 14.31
CA ALA A 145 -6.27 17.14 15.19
C ALA A 145 -5.88 17.16 16.67
N LYS A 146 -4.85 16.39 17.08
CA LYS A 146 -4.31 16.43 18.44
C LYS A 146 -3.68 17.78 18.76
N GLN A 147 -2.91 18.35 17.82
CA GLN A 147 -2.29 19.68 18.00
C GLN A 147 -3.34 20.77 18.20
N ALA A 148 -4.42 20.76 17.39
CA ALA A 148 -5.53 21.69 17.52
C ALA A 148 -6.28 21.56 18.87
N ASN A 149 -6.39 20.34 19.42
CA ASN A 149 -6.99 20.14 20.75
C ASN A 149 -6.06 20.64 21.87
N HIS A 150 -4.76 20.42 21.77
CA HIS A 150 -3.78 20.90 22.75
C HIS A 150 -3.63 22.42 22.76
N SER A 151 -3.73 23.10 21.60
CA SER A 151 -3.72 24.56 21.54
C SER A 151 -4.95 25.15 22.25
N ARG A 152 -6.16 24.64 21.96
CA ARG A 152 -7.42 25.07 22.61
C ARG A 152 -7.42 24.91 24.13
N MET A 153 -6.81 23.85 24.66
CA MET A 153 -6.67 23.65 26.12
C MET A 153 -5.69 24.63 26.77
N ARG A 154 -4.66 25.08 26.05
CA ARG A 154 -3.70 26.08 26.55
C ARG A 154 -4.26 27.50 26.53
N THR A 155 -5.06 27.86 25.52
CA THR A 155 -5.72 29.19 25.47
C THR A 155 -6.81 29.36 26.54
N GLY A 156 -7.42 28.26 27.02
CA GLY A 156 -8.40 28.30 28.12
C GLY A 156 -7.81 28.51 29.52
N ALA A 157 -6.48 28.36 29.70
CA ALA A 157 -5.84 28.39 31.02
C ALA A 157 -5.15 29.72 31.38
N GLY A 158 -5.29 30.75 30.54
CA GLY A 158 -4.90 32.13 30.89
C GLY A 158 -3.81 32.71 29.99
N SER A 159 -4.20 33.61 29.11
CA SER A 159 -3.53 34.88 28.85
C SER A 159 -4.34 35.67 27.83
N ALA A 160 -4.80 36.85 28.22
CA ALA A 160 -5.43 37.78 27.33
C ALA A 160 -4.38 38.48 26.45
N ARG A 161 -4.73 38.61 25.15
CA ARG A 161 -4.31 39.64 24.20
C ARG A 161 -2.83 39.66 23.81
N GLU A 162 -2.52 39.12 22.62
CA GLU A 162 -1.95 39.89 21.47
C GLU A 162 -1.68 39.07 20.17
N SER A 163 -2.00 37.77 20.09
CA SER A 163 -1.71 36.94 18.90
C SER A 163 -2.91 36.60 17.97
N LEU A 164 -4.05 37.31 18.09
CA LEU A 164 -5.30 36.93 17.40
C LEU A 164 -5.28 36.97 15.85
N ARG A 165 -4.32 37.68 15.23
CA ARG A 165 -4.27 37.81 13.77
C ARG A 165 -3.46 36.70 13.09
N ASP A 166 -2.36 36.27 13.71
CA ASP A 166 -1.49 35.20 13.19
C ASP A 166 -2.04 33.80 13.50
N GLU A 167 -2.73 33.63 14.62
CA GLU A 167 -3.37 32.34 14.96
C GLU A 167 -4.50 31.96 14.01
N ASN A 168 -5.31 32.93 13.56
CA ASN A 168 -6.36 32.68 12.58
C ASN A 168 -5.79 32.25 11.21
N SER A 169 -4.68 32.86 10.78
CA SER A 169 -4.00 32.49 9.53
C SER A 169 -3.40 31.08 9.59
N LEU A 170 -2.85 30.68 10.74
CA LEU A 170 -2.32 29.34 10.93
C LEU A 170 -3.43 28.30 10.99
N GLN A 171 -4.55 28.63 11.64
CA GLN A 171 -5.69 27.73 11.75
C GLN A 171 -6.39 27.52 10.40
N ASP A 172 -6.58 28.58 9.61
CA ASP A 172 -7.09 28.49 8.23
C ASP A 172 -6.17 27.64 7.33
N SER A 173 -4.86 27.71 7.54
CA SER A 173 -3.89 26.88 6.79
C SER A 173 -3.95 25.41 7.21
N LEU A 174 -4.17 25.12 8.49
CA LEU A 174 -4.29 23.75 9.01
C LEU A 174 -5.61 23.10 8.56
N GLU A 175 -6.71 23.84 8.61
CA GLU A 175 -8.03 23.36 8.17
C GLU A 175 -8.01 23.02 6.67
N LYS A 176 -7.45 23.91 5.83
CA LYS A 176 -7.25 23.62 4.39
C LYS A 176 -6.39 22.39 4.16
N ARG A 177 -5.34 22.18 4.96
CA ARG A 177 -4.49 20.99 4.85
C ARG A 177 -5.26 19.72 5.23
N ILE A 178 -6.04 19.75 6.32
CA ILE A 178 -6.87 18.61 6.74
C ILE A 178 -7.90 18.27 5.65
N GLU A 179 -8.59 19.27 5.09
CA GLU A 179 -9.55 19.07 4.00
C GLU A 179 -8.91 18.42 2.76
N GLN A 180 -7.71 18.88 2.38
CA GLN A 180 -6.95 18.28 1.27
C GLN A 180 -6.60 16.81 1.55
N LEU A 181 -6.16 16.50 2.77
CA LEU A 181 -5.83 15.14 3.19
C LEU A 181 -7.07 14.24 3.21
N GLN A 182 -8.18 14.74 3.74
CA GLN A 182 -9.46 14.03 3.77
C GLN A 182 -9.97 13.73 2.36
N SER A 183 -9.98 14.73 1.48
CA SER A 183 -10.39 14.54 0.08
C SER A 183 -9.53 13.50 -0.64
N PHE A 184 -8.22 13.43 -0.34
CA PHE A 184 -7.36 12.40 -0.90
C PHE A 184 -7.70 11.00 -0.37
N VAL A 185 -7.88 10.85 0.95
CA VAL A 185 -8.25 9.58 1.58
C VAL A 185 -9.60 9.10 1.04
N GLU A 186 -10.59 9.97 0.97
CA GLU A 186 -11.91 9.69 0.41
C GLU A 186 -11.81 9.22 -1.04
N LYS A 187 -11.00 9.85 -1.89
CA LYS A 187 -10.83 9.37 -3.27
C LYS A 187 -10.26 7.95 -3.37
N VAL A 188 -9.39 7.56 -2.43
CA VAL A 188 -8.83 6.19 -2.35
C VAL A 188 -9.86 5.20 -1.78
N GLU A 189 -10.73 5.66 -0.89
CA GLU A 189 -11.75 4.86 -0.21
C GLU A 189 -13.06 4.72 -1.01
N ASP A 190 -13.58 5.79 -1.61
CA ASP A 190 -14.83 5.79 -2.40
C ASP A 190 -14.69 5.04 -3.73
N SER A 191 -13.49 5.03 -4.31
CA SER A 191 -13.15 4.18 -5.46
C SER A 191 -13.22 2.67 -5.13
N GLN A 192 -13.55 2.29 -3.89
CA GLN A 192 -13.79 0.92 -3.44
C GLN A 192 -15.26 0.49 -3.58
N ALA A 193 -16.20 1.44 -3.70
CA ALA A 193 -17.64 1.17 -3.77
C ALA A 193 -18.18 0.99 -5.21
N GLN A 194 -17.31 1.17 -6.22
CA GLN A 194 -17.59 0.92 -7.64
C GLN A 194 -16.79 -0.28 -8.16
#